data_AF-A0A9P5SUZ4-F1
#
_entry.id   AF-A0A9P5SUZ4-F1
#
_cell.length_a   1.000
_cell.length_b   1.000
_cell.length_c   1.000
_cell.angle_alpha   90.00
_cell.angle_beta   90.00
_cell.angle_gamma   90.00
#
_symmetry.space_group_name_H-M   'P 1'
#
loop_
_entity.id
_entity.type
_entity.pdbx_description
1 polymer ?
#
loop_
_entity_poly.entity_id
_entity_poly.type
_entity_poly.pdbx_seq_one_letter_code
_entity_poly.pdbx_strand_id
1 'polypeptide(L)'
;TSDKAVTAPVRYNLRVVEARGGARILALSLGIPIPESGKFHFKQVLDAYFEKVGYDAAGKTEAEADIEKLTIMIDIVERTFGTEEIKNGVSFAKMCELAGLSEDAFKQLYIQQPIRGEIFHLYRRAKHIYSEEKRVVQFRDTCEKFMGQQDVVAETLFSELGALMNASQVSCHELYDCSCDELEELTALARRA
;
A
#
# COMPACT_ATOMS: atom_id res chain seq x y z
N THR A 1 -13.83 8.65 21.52
CA THR A 1 -13.31 9.82 20.76
C THR A 1 -11.82 9.64 20.52
N SER A 2 -11.40 9.40 19.26
CA SER A 2 -10.00 9.19 18.91
C SER A 2 -9.30 10.54 18.77
N ASP A 3 -8.66 11.02 19.83
CA ASP A 3 -7.82 12.22 19.75
C ASP A 3 -6.59 11.94 18.87
N LYS A 4 -6.62 12.48 17.66
CA LYS A 4 -5.61 12.23 16.62
C LYS A 4 -4.23 12.68 17.08
N ALA A 5 -4.11 13.74 17.87
CA ALA A 5 -2.82 14.23 18.35
C ALA A 5 -2.17 13.26 19.35
N VAL A 6 -2.98 12.60 20.20
CA VAL A 6 -2.52 11.66 21.22
C VAL A 6 -2.17 10.30 20.61
N THR A 7 -2.94 9.85 19.61
CA THR A 7 -2.75 8.54 18.97
C THR A 7 -1.86 8.56 17.73
N ALA A 8 -1.56 9.73 17.15
CA ALA A 8 -0.72 9.87 15.96
C ALA A 8 0.66 9.19 16.06
N PRO A 9 1.39 9.25 17.19
CA PRO A 9 2.70 8.61 17.29
C PRO A 9 2.67 7.08 17.12
N VAL A 10 1.56 6.42 17.48
CA VAL A 10 1.39 4.96 17.37
C VAL A 10 0.55 4.54 16.15
N ARG A 11 -0.11 5.50 15.49
CA ARG A 11 -0.97 5.28 14.32
C ARG A 11 -0.41 5.99 13.09
N TYR A 12 -0.90 7.18 12.79
CA TYR A 12 -0.64 7.87 11.52
C TYR A 12 0.86 8.08 11.22
N ASN A 13 1.61 8.63 12.17
CA ASN A 13 3.04 8.91 11.95
C ASN A 13 3.85 7.62 11.75
N LEU A 14 3.50 6.57 12.49
CA LEU A 14 4.14 5.26 12.36
C LEU A 14 3.92 4.68 10.96
N ARG A 15 2.68 4.73 10.43
CA ARG A 15 2.37 4.26 9.07
C ARG A 15 3.14 5.03 8.00
N VAL A 16 3.32 6.33 8.17
CA VAL A 16 4.12 7.16 7.25
C VAL A 16 5.59 6.72 7.25
N VAL A 17 6.15 6.43 8.43
CA VAL A 17 7.54 5.96 8.56
C VAL A 17 7.71 4.57 7.95
N GLU A 18 6.81 3.63 8.26
CA GLU A 18 6.79 2.28 7.66
C GLU A 18 6.70 2.34 6.13
N ALA A 19 5.84 3.21 5.59
CA ALA A 19 5.66 3.34 4.15
C ALA A 19 6.89 3.94 3.45
N ARG A 20 7.50 4.99 4.03
CA ARG A 20 8.70 5.63 3.45
C ARG A 20 9.93 4.73 3.55
N GLY A 21 10.12 4.08 4.70
CA GLY A 21 11.18 3.07 4.87
C GLY A 21 11.00 1.91 3.90
N GLY A 22 9.80 1.36 3.82
CA GLY A 22 9.46 0.27 2.91
C GLY A 22 9.69 0.63 1.44
N ALA A 23 9.29 1.81 0.99
CA ALA A 23 9.51 2.26 -0.39
C ALA A 23 11.00 2.36 -0.72
N ARG A 24 11.82 2.92 0.18
CA ARG A 24 13.28 2.98 0.00
C ARG A 24 13.89 1.58 -0.07
N ILE A 25 13.55 0.70 0.86
CA ILE A 25 14.09 -0.67 0.91
C ILE A 25 13.70 -1.44 -0.35
N LEU A 26 12.45 -1.30 -0.81
CA LEU A 26 11.97 -1.94 -2.03
C LEU A 26 12.76 -1.44 -3.25
N ALA A 27 12.99 -0.13 -3.37
CA ALA A 27 13.80 0.45 -4.43
C ALA A 27 15.22 -0.12 -4.45
N LEU A 28 15.87 -0.21 -3.28
CA LEU A 28 17.20 -0.82 -3.16
C LEU A 28 17.20 -2.29 -3.59
N SER A 29 16.20 -3.07 -3.18
CA SER A 29 16.09 -4.48 -3.55
C SER A 29 15.92 -4.70 -5.06
N LEU A 30 15.34 -3.71 -5.75
CA LEU A 30 15.13 -3.70 -7.20
C LEU A 30 16.30 -3.06 -7.96
N GLY A 31 17.32 -2.57 -7.26
CA GLY A 31 18.44 -1.82 -7.84
C GLY A 31 18.00 -0.54 -8.53
N ILE A 32 17.01 0.15 -7.97
CA ILE A 32 16.53 1.48 -8.42
C ILE A 32 17.35 2.54 -7.68
N PRO A 33 17.95 3.51 -8.38
CA PRO A 33 18.68 4.59 -7.74
C PRO A 33 17.79 5.41 -6.80
N ILE A 34 18.28 5.69 -5.60
CA ILE A 34 17.59 6.57 -4.65
C ILE A 34 17.80 8.03 -5.09
N PRO A 35 16.74 8.86 -5.12
CA PRO A 35 16.88 10.28 -5.47
C PRO A 35 17.74 11.03 -4.46
N GLU A 36 18.31 12.17 -4.87
CA GLU A 36 19.17 13.01 -4.02
C GLU A 36 18.49 13.45 -2.72
N SER A 37 17.17 13.66 -2.75
CA SER A 37 16.38 13.98 -1.55
C SER A 37 16.39 12.88 -0.48
N GLY A 38 16.84 11.68 -0.84
CA GLY A 38 16.78 10.46 -0.05
C GLY A 38 15.36 9.92 0.14
N LYS A 39 14.31 10.64 -0.26
CA LYS A 39 12.91 10.29 -0.02
C LYS A 39 12.30 9.61 -1.24
N PHE A 40 11.58 8.52 -0.99
CA PHE A 40 10.96 7.71 -2.03
C PHE A 40 9.58 7.25 -1.56
N HIS A 41 8.60 7.24 -2.47
CA HIS A 41 7.25 6.74 -2.23
C HIS A 41 6.97 5.54 -3.14
N PHE A 42 6.05 4.64 -2.73
CA PHE A 42 5.78 3.41 -3.48
C PHE A 42 5.34 3.62 -4.94
N LYS A 43 4.63 4.72 -5.24
CA LYS A 43 4.31 5.09 -6.62
C LYS A 43 5.57 5.39 -7.44
N GLN A 44 6.54 6.09 -6.86
CA GLN A 44 7.82 6.37 -7.52
C GLN A 44 8.65 5.08 -7.73
N VAL A 45 8.55 4.12 -6.81
CA VAL A 45 9.15 2.78 -6.99
C VAL A 45 8.53 2.07 -8.17
N LEU A 46 7.20 2.07 -8.27
CA LEU A 46 6.46 1.46 -9.37
C LEU A 46 6.89 2.08 -10.71
N ASP A 47 6.86 3.40 -10.81
CA ASP A 47 7.22 4.11 -12.04
C ASP A 47 8.66 3.81 -12.46
N ALA A 48 9.61 3.94 -11.53
CA ALA A 48 11.02 3.69 -11.80
C ALA A 48 11.30 2.22 -12.14
N TYR A 49 10.58 1.27 -11.53
CA TYR A 49 10.71 -0.15 -11.85
C TYR A 49 10.30 -0.43 -13.30
N PHE A 50 9.12 0.05 -13.72
CA PHE A 50 8.60 -0.21 -15.06
C PHE A 50 9.31 0.59 -16.15
N GLU A 51 9.87 1.76 -15.83
CA GLU A 51 10.82 2.45 -16.70
C GLU A 51 12.08 1.60 -16.90
N LYS A 52 12.68 1.09 -15.81
CA LYS A 52 13.90 0.27 -15.85
C LYS A 52 13.74 -1.02 -16.64
N VAL A 53 12.60 -1.73 -16.49
CA VAL A 53 12.38 -3.00 -17.21
C VAL A 53 11.83 -2.82 -18.63
N GLY A 54 11.54 -1.58 -19.05
CA GLY A 54 11.01 -1.29 -20.39
C GLY A 54 9.62 -1.90 -20.60
N TYR A 55 8.68 -1.61 -19.70
CA TYR A 55 7.32 -2.17 -19.77
C TYR A 55 6.60 -1.83 -21.08
N ASP A 56 6.06 -2.85 -21.73
CA ASP A 56 5.25 -2.71 -22.94
C ASP A 56 3.75 -2.72 -22.62
N ALA A 57 3.10 -1.59 -22.92
CA ALA A 57 1.67 -1.38 -22.77
C ALA A 57 0.90 -1.62 -24.08
N ALA A 58 1.54 -2.09 -25.15
CA ALA A 58 0.91 -2.27 -26.45
C ALA A 58 -0.36 -3.13 -26.36
N GLY A 59 -1.46 -2.60 -26.92
CA GLY A 59 -2.75 -3.28 -26.98
C GLY A 59 -3.54 -3.31 -25.68
N LYS A 60 -3.08 -2.63 -24.61
CA LYS A 60 -3.77 -2.54 -23.32
C LYS A 60 -4.41 -1.17 -23.14
N THR A 61 -5.56 -1.15 -22.48
CA THR A 61 -6.11 0.09 -21.92
C THR A 61 -5.23 0.58 -20.76
N GLU A 62 -5.40 1.85 -20.37
CA GLU A 62 -4.71 2.42 -19.21
C GLU A 62 -4.99 1.59 -17.93
N ALA A 63 -6.25 1.24 -17.69
CA ALA A 63 -6.64 0.46 -16.52
C ALA A 63 -6.01 -0.95 -16.51
N GLU A 64 -5.99 -1.64 -17.65
CA GLU A 64 -5.36 -2.96 -17.76
C GLU A 64 -3.85 -2.89 -17.49
N ALA A 65 -3.17 -1.89 -18.06
CA ALA A 65 -1.75 -1.69 -17.84
C ALA A 65 -1.44 -1.39 -16.36
N ASP A 66 -2.22 -0.53 -15.71
CA ASP A 66 -2.03 -0.19 -14.30
C ASP A 66 -2.33 -1.38 -13.38
N ILE A 67 -3.40 -2.13 -13.64
CA ILE A 67 -3.75 -3.34 -12.89
C ILE A 67 -2.65 -4.40 -13.00
N GLU A 68 -2.09 -4.59 -14.20
CA GLU A 68 -0.97 -5.52 -14.42
C GLU A 68 0.27 -5.08 -13.64
N LYS A 69 0.66 -3.80 -13.78
CA LYS A 69 1.79 -3.22 -13.06
C LYS A 69 1.65 -3.39 -11.54
N LEU A 70 0.49 -3.08 -10.99
CA LEU A 70 0.21 -3.20 -9.56
C LEU A 70 0.22 -4.65 -9.10
N THR A 71 -0.27 -5.58 -9.93
CA THR A 71 -0.19 -7.02 -9.63
C THR A 71 1.26 -7.50 -9.55
N ILE A 72 2.10 -7.09 -10.50
CA ILE A 72 3.54 -7.39 -10.47
C ILE A 72 4.20 -6.78 -9.22
N MET A 73 3.85 -5.54 -8.86
CA MET A 73 4.41 -4.91 -7.65
C MET A 73 3.98 -5.63 -6.36
N ILE A 74 2.76 -6.16 -6.30
CA ILE A 74 2.31 -7.00 -5.17
C ILE A 74 3.15 -8.29 -5.11
N ASP A 75 3.39 -8.96 -6.24
CA ASP A 75 4.23 -10.17 -6.28
C ASP A 75 5.68 -9.87 -5.89
N ILE A 76 6.20 -8.71 -6.27
CA ILE A 76 7.53 -8.24 -5.83
C ILE A 76 7.53 -8.03 -4.31
N VAL A 77 6.49 -7.43 -3.74
CA VAL A 77 6.36 -7.28 -2.28
C VAL A 77 6.33 -8.65 -1.58
N GLU A 78 5.62 -9.64 -2.12
CA GLU A 78 5.63 -11.01 -1.58
C GLU A 78 7.04 -11.61 -1.57
N ARG A 79 7.81 -11.42 -2.65
CA ARG A 79 9.18 -11.96 -2.75
C ARG A 79 10.18 -11.22 -1.87
N THR A 80 10.07 -9.90 -1.77
CA THR A 80 11.04 -9.06 -1.05
C THR A 80 10.73 -8.99 0.44
N PHE A 81 9.46 -8.80 0.83
CA PHE A 81 9.07 -8.59 2.23
C PHE A 81 8.31 -9.78 2.82
N GLY A 82 7.87 -10.74 2.01
CA GLY A 82 7.18 -11.95 2.48
C GLY A 82 8.10 -13.05 3.03
N THR A 83 9.40 -12.76 3.20
CA THR A 83 10.35 -13.68 3.84
C THR A 83 10.06 -13.83 5.33
N GLU A 84 10.44 -14.95 5.94
CA GLU A 84 10.24 -15.19 7.38
C GLU A 84 10.89 -14.11 8.26
N GLU A 85 11.97 -13.49 7.79
CA GLU A 85 12.68 -12.42 8.50
C GLU A 85 11.91 -11.08 8.52
N ILE A 86 11.10 -10.79 7.49
CA ILE A 86 10.49 -9.45 7.30
C ILE A 86 8.97 -9.48 7.45
N LYS A 87 8.31 -10.58 7.09
CA LYS A 87 6.85 -10.68 6.96
C LYS A 87 6.10 -10.30 8.23
N ASN A 88 6.63 -10.71 9.39
CA ASN A 88 6.02 -10.46 10.69
C ASN A 88 6.42 -9.12 11.32
N GLY A 89 7.21 -8.31 10.61
CA GLY A 89 7.72 -7.01 11.04
C GLY A 89 9.16 -7.08 11.54
N VAL A 90 9.83 -5.93 11.49
CA VAL A 90 11.26 -5.79 11.79
C VAL A 90 11.50 -4.75 12.87
N SER A 91 12.62 -4.87 13.60
CA SER A 91 13.05 -3.83 14.53
C SER A 91 13.47 -2.56 13.80
N PHE A 92 13.53 -1.43 14.51
CA PHE A 92 14.02 -0.17 13.94
C PHE A 92 15.44 -0.30 13.38
N ALA A 93 16.35 -0.93 14.13
CA ALA A 93 17.73 -1.16 13.71
C ALA A 93 17.80 -1.98 12.41
N LYS A 94 17.00 -3.04 12.30
CA LYS A 94 16.94 -3.86 11.08
C LYS A 94 16.34 -3.08 9.91
N MET A 95 15.31 -2.26 10.14
CA MET A 95 14.78 -1.38 9.09
C MET A 95 15.85 -0.40 8.58
N CYS A 96 16.67 0.18 9.46
CA CYS A 96 17.78 1.05 9.07
C CYS A 96 18.87 0.30 8.28
N GLU A 97 19.23 -0.92 8.71
CA GLU A 97 20.15 -1.82 8.00
C GLU A 97 19.67 -2.10 6.57
N LEU A 98 18.41 -2.56 6.43
CA LEU A 98 17.78 -2.84 5.13
C LEU A 98 17.69 -1.58 4.26
N ALA A 99 17.50 -0.41 4.88
CA ALA A 99 17.48 0.87 4.21
C ALA A 99 18.88 1.37 3.79
N GLY A 100 19.96 0.71 4.22
CA GLY A 100 21.33 1.17 3.98
C GLY A 100 21.60 2.54 4.59
N LEU A 101 21.06 2.81 5.79
CA LEU A 101 21.21 4.08 6.51
C LEU A 101 21.60 3.81 7.97
N SER A 102 22.36 4.73 8.57
CA SER A 102 22.46 4.77 10.04
C SER A 102 21.12 5.17 10.65
N GLU A 103 20.92 4.82 11.93
CA GLU A 103 19.71 5.23 12.65
C GLU A 103 19.49 6.75 12.63
N ASP A 104 20.54 7.52 12.82
CA ASP A 104 20.46 8.99 12.86
C ASP A 104 20.09 9.56 11.49
N ALA A 105 20.71 9.04 10.42
CA ALA A 105 20.36 9.44 9.06
C ALA A 105 18.91 9.07 8.72
N PHE A 106 18.45 7.88 9.13
CA PHE A 106 17.07 7.45 8.94
C PHE A 106 16.09 8.36 9.70
N LYS A 107 16.37 8.68 10.97
CA LYS A 107 15.56 9.59 11.79
C LYS A 107 15.47 10.97 11.13
N GLN A 108 16.60 11.54 10.73
CA GLN A 108 16.65 12.85 10.06
C GLN A 108 15.85 12.88 8.74
N LEU A 109 15.91 11.80 7.96
CA LEU A 109 15.22 11.75 6.67
C LEU A 109 13.72 11.51 6.80
N TYR A 110 13.30 10.59 7.69
CA TYR A 110 11.95 10.03 7.67
C TYR A 110 11.10 10.34 8.91
N ILE A 111 11.72 10.65 10.06
CA ILE A 111 11.02 10.82 11.34
C ILE A 111 11.04 12.30 11.73
N GLN A 112 10.06 13.04 11.21
CA GLN A 112 9.87 14.47 11.51
C GLN A 112 8.94 14.72 12.71
N GLN A 113 8.19 13.70 13.10
CA GLN A 113 7.23 13.72 14.19
C GLN A 113 7.49 12.51 15.09
N PRO A 114 7.18 12.60 16.40
CA PRO A 114 7.35 11.48 17.30
C PRO A 114 6.60 10.24 16.79
N ILE A 115 7.29 9.10 16.83
CA ILE A 115 6.71 7.78 16.64
C ILE A 115 6.92 6.96 17.90
N ARG A 116 6.01 6.01 18.15
CA ARG A 116 6.15 4.99 19.19
C ARG A 116 5.81 3.65 18.55
N GLY A 117 6.82 2.81 18.39
CA GLY A 117 6.69 1.49 17.79
C GLY A 117 8.04 0.79 17.82
N GLU A 118 8.06 -0.46 18.25
CA GLU A 118 9.26 -1.29 18.34
C GLU A 118 9.41 -2.18 17.09
N ILE A 119 8.28 -2.54 16.48
CA ILE A 119 8.16 -3.40 15.31
C ILE A 119 7.52 -2.62 14.15
N PHE A 120 8.13 -2.71 12.97
CA PHE A 120 7.74 -2.02 11.75
C PHE A 120 7.30 -3.05 10.71
N HIS A 121 6.05 -2.98 10.24
CA HIS A 121 5.42 -3.99 9.39
C HIS A 121 5.50 -3.65 7.89
N LEU A 122 6.72 -3.62 7.34
CA LEU A 122 6.98 -3.23 5.95
C LEU A 122 6.16 -4.03 4.93
N TYR A 123 6.09 -5.37 5.10
CA TYR A 123 5.30 -6.27 4.26
C TYR A 123 3.83 -5.86 4.19
N ARG A 124 3.19 -5.74 5.37
CA ARG A 124 1.76 -5.43 5.48
C ARG A 124 1.46 -4.06 4.86
N ARG A 125 2.28 -3.03 5.13
CA ARG A 125 2.04 -1.68 4.59
C ARG A 125 2.23 -1.62 3.08
N ALA A 126 3.30 -2.22 2.54
CA ALA A 126 3.55 -2.22 1.10
C ALA A 126 2.43 -2.96 0.34
N LYS A 127 2.03 -4.14 0.85
CA LYS A 127 0.93 -4.93 0.28
C LYS A 127 -0.40 -4.19 0.33
N HIS A 128 -0.70 -3.51 1.44
CA HIS A 128 -1.88 -2.65 1.53
C HIS A 128 -1.85 -1.57 0.44
N ILE A 129 -0.77 -0.79 0.36
CA ILE A 129 -0.69 0.39 -0.52
C ILE A 129 -0.89 0.01 -1.99
N TYR A 130 -0.14 -0.97 -2.51
CA TYR A 130 -0.30 -1.39 -3.91
C TYR A 130 -1.65 -2.06 -4.18
N SER A 131 -2.16 -2.86 -3.24
CA SER A 131 -3.48 -3.49 -3.42
C SER A 131 -4.62 -2.47 -3.37
N GLU A 132 -4.49 -1.40 -2.58
CA GLU A 132 -5.48 -0.32 -2.50
C GLU A 132 -5.46 0.53 -3.77
N GLU A 133 -4.29 0.89 -4.28
CA GLU A 133 -4.16 1.56 -5.58
C GLU A 133 -4.76 0.71 -6.70
N LYS A 134 -4.55 -0.62 -6.67
CA LYS A 134 -5.17 -1.54 -7.63
C LYS A 134 -6.70 -1.52 -7.54
N ARG A 135 -7.26 -1.54 -6.34
CA ARG A 135 -8.71 -1.46 -6.12
C ARG A 135 -9.29 -0.15 -6.64
N VAL A 136 -8.57 0.97 -6.51
CA VAL A 136 -9.01 2.27 -7.07
C VAL A 136 -9.09 2.20 -8.59
N VAL A 137 -8.07 1.65 -9.26
CA VAL A 137 -8.08 1.49 -10.72
C VAL A 137 -9.22 0.56 -11.17
N GLN A 138 -9.42 -0.57 -10.48
CA GLN A 138 -10.52 -1.50 -10.74
C GLN A 138 -11.89 -0.84 -10.55
N PHE A 139 -12.07 -0.06 -9.49
CA PHE A 139 -13.33 0.64 -9.22
C PHE A 139 -13.66 1.64 -10.33
N ARG A 140 -12.67 2.44 -10.75
CA ARG A 140 -12.80 3.39 -11.87
C ARG A 140 -13.17 2.66 -13.17
N ASP A 141 -12.41 1.62 -13.51
CA ASP A 141 -12.60 0.84 -14.73
C ASP A 141 -13.97 0.16 -14.78
N THR A 142 -14.45 -0.39 -13.65
CA THR A 142 -15.81 -0.92 -13.53
C THR A 142 -16.84 0.19 -13.79
N CYS A 143 -16.72 1.37 -13.17
CA CYS A 143 -17.65 2.48 -13.44
C CYS A 143 -17.67 2.87 -14.93
N GLU A 144 -16.49 3.03 -15.55
CA GLU A 144 -16.35 3.45 -16.95
C GLU A 144 -16.95 2.44 -17.93
N LYS A 145 -16.69 1.14 -17.72
CA LYS A 145 -17.25 0.05 -18.54
C LYS A 145 -18.78 0.01 -18.47
N PHE A 146 -19.36 0.23 -17.30
CA PHE A 146 -20.81 0.23 -17.13
C PHE A 146 -21.48 1.45 -17.76
N MET A 147 -20.86 2.64 -17.72
CA MET A 147 -21.41 3.81 -18.45
C MET A 147 -21.46 3.59 -19.96
N GLY A 148 -20.59 2.74 -20.51
CA GLY A 148 -20.53 2.41 -21.93
C GLY A 148 -21.51 1.33 -22.39
N GLN A 149 -22.26 0.69 -21.49
CA GLN A 149 -23.13 -0.45 -21.80
C GLN A 149 -24.60 -0.10 -21.56
N GLN A 150 -25.45 -0.28 -22.59
CA GLN A 150 -26.87 0.10 -22.53
C GLN A 150 -27.77 -0.90 -21.77
N ASP A 151 -27.32 -2.13 -21.52
CA ASP A 151 -28.16 -3.24 -21.03
C ASP A 151 -27.65 -3.90 -19.72
N VAL A 152 -26.83 -3.22 -18.92
CA VAL A 152 -26.32 -3.82 -17.68
C VAL A 152 -27.28 -3.64 -16.52
N VAL A 153 -27.53 -4.74 -15.82
CA VAL A 153 -28.31 -4.74 -14.59
C VAL A 153 -27.52 -3.99 -13.51
N ALA A 154 -28.11 -2.93 -12.94
CA ALA A 154 -27.51 -2.13 -11.88
C ALA A 154 -27.03 -2.97 -10.69
N GLU A 155 -27.68 -4.10 -10.44
CA GLU A 155 -27.28 -5.09 -9.42
C GLU A 155 -25.86 -5.64 -9.64
N THR A 156 -25.47 -5.93 -10.88
CA THR A 156 -24.12 -6.40 -11.21
C THR A 156 -23.08 -5.33 -10.88
N LEU A 157 -23.36 -4.07 -11.24
CA LEU A 157 -22.48 -2.93 -10.92
C LEU A 157 -22.27 -2.82 -9.41
N PHE A 158 -23.36 -2.78 -8.64
CA PHE A 158 -23.28 -2.62 -7.20
C PHE A 158 -22.61 -3.81 -6.51
N SER A 159 -22.80 -5.02 -7.02
CA SER A 159 -22.12 -6.21 -6.53
C SER A 159 -20.60 -6.13 -6.73
N GLU A 160 -20.15 -5.74 -7.93
CA GLU A 160 -18.71 -5.60 -8.24
C GLU A 160 -18.05 -4.49 -7.42
N LEU A 161 -18.66 -3.31 -7.37
CA LEU A 161 -18.13 -2.19 -6.58
C LEU A 161 -18.15 -2.52 -5.08
N GLY A 162 -19.23 -3.15 -4.59
CA GLY A 162 -19.36 -3.59 -3.20
C GLY A 162 -18.27 -4.60 -2.81
N ALA A 163 -17.92 -5.53 -3.70
CA ALA A 163 -16.83 -6.47 -3.47
C ALA A 163 -15.47 -5.76 -3.32
N LEU A 164 -15.19 -4.74 -4.16
CA LEU A 164 -13.98 -3.93 -4.05
C LEU A 164 -13.92 -3.14 -2.73
N MET A 165 -15.04 -2.54 -2.32
CA MET A 165 -15.16 -1.82 -1.05
C MET A 165 -14.93 -2.74 0.16
N ASN A 166 -15.52 -3.93 0.14
CA ASN A 166 -15.33 -4.93 1.19
C ASN A 166 -13.87 -5.40 1.28
N ALA A 167 -13.22 -5.64 0.14
CA ALA A 167 -11.80 -5.99 0.10
C ALA A 167 -10.88 -4.86 0.61
N SER A 168 -11.24 -3.60 0.34
CA SER A 168 -10.54 -2.43 0.91
C SER A 168 -10.67 -2.40 2.43
N GLN A 169 -11.87 -2.60 2.99
CA GLN A 169 -12.08 -2.64 4.44
C GLN A 169 -11.24 -3.75 5.12
N VAL A 170 -11.23 -4.95 4.55
CA VAL A 170 -10.40 -6.06 5.05
C VAL A 170 -8.92 -5.68 5.04
N SER A 171 -8.44 -5.05 3.95
CA SER A 171 -7.05 -4.58 3.86
C SER A 171 -6.71 -3.50 4.88
N CYS A 172 -7.62 -2.56 5.14
CA CYS A 172 -7.47 -1.53 6.17
C CYS A 172 -7.34 -2.15 7.57
N HIS A 173 -8.14 -3.17 7.86
CA HIS A 173 -8.09 -3.93 9.11
C HIS A 173 -6.80 -4.76 9.21
N GLU A 174 -6.59 -5.70 8.28
CA GLU A 174 -5.57 -6.75 8.38
C GLU A 174 -4.17 -6.31 7.94
N LEU A 175 -4.03 -5.32 7.07
CA LEU A 175 -2.74 -4.93 6.49
C LEU A 175 -2.31 -3.52 6.86
N TYR A 176 -3.23 -2.63 7.24
CA TYR A 176 -2.89 -1.25 7.60
C TYR A 176 -3.12 -0.91 9.08
N ASP A 177 -3.77 -1.78 9.84
CA ASP A 177 -4.11 -1.56 11.26
C ASP A 177 -4.77 -0.17 11.48
N CYS A 178 -5.71 0.19 10.61
CA CYS A 178 -6.41 1.48 10.68
C CYS A 178 -7.93 1.36 10.87
N SER A 179 -8.43 0.15 11.15
CA SER A 179 -9.81 -0.09 11.59
C SER A 179 -9.93 -0.14 13.11
N CYS A 180 -11.14 -0.37 13.62
CA CYS A 180 -11.46 -0.64 15.02
C CYS A 180 -12.74 -1.48 15.15
N ASP A 181 -12.99 -2.04 16.33
CA ASP A 181 -14.11 -2.96 16.57
C ASP A 181 -15.46 -2.34 16.20
N GLU A 182 -15.66 -1.05 16.51
CA GLU A 182 -16.89 -0.34 16.18
C GLU A 182 -17.10 -0.19 14.66
N LEU A 183 -16.00 -0.01 13.90
CA LEU A 183 -16.06 0.05 12.43
C LEU A 183 -16.31 -1.34 11.83
N GLU A 184 -15.69 -2.38 12.38
CA GLU A 184 -15.94 -3.76 11.96
C GLU A 184 -17.40 -4.17 12.22
N GLU A 185 -17.94 -3.84 13.40
CA GLU A 185 -19.34 -4.09 13.73
C GLU A 185 -20.28 -3.33 12.79
N LEU A 186 -20.05 -2.04 12.57
CA LEU A 186 -20.88 -1.22 11.69
C LEU A 186 -20.87 -1.74 10.25
N THR A 187 -19.71 -2.06 9.70
CA THR A 187 -19.61 -2.59 8.33
C THR A 187 -20.21 -3.98 8.22
N ALA A 188 -20.14 -4.81 9.26
CA ALA A 188 -20.79 -6.12 9.30
C ALA A 188 -22.31 -6.01 9.39
N LEU A 189 -22.85 -5.01 10.09
CA LEU A 189 -24.29 -4.72 10.09
C LEU A 189 -24.76 -4.22 8.72
N ALA A 190 -24.05 -3.27 8.12
CA ALA A 190 -24.40 -2.72 6.81
C ALA A 190 -24.42 -3.78 5.69
N ARG A 191 -23.52 -4.78 5.74
CA ARG A 191 -23.48 -5.89 4.78
C ARG A 191 -24.63 -6.90 4.92
N ARG A 192 -25.28 -6.94 6.09
CA ARG A 192 -26.37 -7.89 6.40
C ARG A 192 -27.77 -7.30 6.23
N ALA A 193 -27.87 -5.97 6.16
CA ALA A 193 -29.11 -5.24 5.96
C ALA A 193 -29.55 -5.29 4.49
#